data_AF-A0AAE4T4B3-F1
#
_entry.id   AF-A0AAE4T4B3-F1
#
_cell.length_a   1.000
_cell.length_b   1.000
_cell.length_c   1.000
_cell.angle_alpha   90.00
_cell.angle_beta   90.00
_cell.angle_gamma   90.00
#
_symmetry.space_group_name_H-M   'P 1'
#
loop_
_entity.id
_entity.type
_entity.pdbx_description
1 polymer ?
#
loop_
_entity_poly.entity_id
_entity_poly.type
_entity_poly.pdbx_seq_one_letter_code
_entity_poly.pdbx_strand_id
1 'polypeptide(L)'
;MLANYLGEVFLLIIPEVEMAFSYRETQIVKGMLARGDKQHDIASFFGVNGGRIAEVSTGKCDYPSAPAAAEDRLPPPGPYVGAKTVFEIEEILFEAKELIAGAGVKSSETEVALDSIETALKKLR
;
A
#
# COMPACT_ATOMS: atom_id res chain seq x y z
N MET A 1 19.76 -54.03 -19.91
CA MET A 1 20.97 -53.19 -19.93
C MET A 1 20.47 -51.75 -20.11
N LEU A 2 20.16 -51.05 -19.02
CA LEU A 2 21.04 -50.06 -18.35
C LEU A 2 21.24 -48.82 -19.24
N ALA A 3 20.96 -47.57 -18.87
CA ALA A 3 20.49 -46.97 -17.62
C ALA A 3 20.00 -45.54 -17.90
N ASN A 4 19.21 -45.02 -16.96
CA ASN A 4 18.74 -43.65 -16.81
C ASN A 4 19.78 -42.57 -17.17
N TYR A 5 19.36 -41.52 -17.87
CA TYR A 5 19.88 -40.17 -17.65
C TYR A 5 18.69 -39.19 -17.62
N LEU A 6 18.10 -39.09 -16.43
CA LEU A 6 17.27 -37.97 -16.03
C LEU A 6 18.17 -36.73 -16.02
N GLY A 7 18.18 -36.01 -17.15
CA GLY A 7 18.84 -34.71 -17.28
C GLY A 7 18.03 -33.70 -16.49
N GLU A 8 18.60 -33.32 -15.37
CA GLU A 8 18.07 -32.49 -14.30
C GLU A 8 17.23 -31.29 -14.80
N VAL A 9 16.01 -31.23 -14.28
CA VAL A 9 15.23 -30.00 -14.22
C VAL A 9 15.97 -29.05 -13.28
N PHE A 10 16.93 -28.31 -13.84
CA PHE A 10 17.55 -27.18 -13.16
C PHE A 10 16.53 -26.04 -13.12
N LEU A 11 15.58 -26.18 -12.20
CA LEU A 11 14.71 -25.10 -11.76
C LEU A 11 15.64 -24.11 -11.02
N LEU A 12 16.28 -23.22 -11.77
CA LEU A 12 16.84 -22.00 -11.21
C LEU A 12 15.69 -21.30 -10.52
N ILE A 13 15.68 -21.39 -9.19
CA ILE A 13 14.99 -20.45 -8.32
C ILE A 13 15.63 -19.10 -8.66
N ILE A 14 15.08 -18.42 -9.66
CA ILE A 14 15.25 -16.99 -9.79
C ILE A 14 14.59 -16.48 -8.51
N PRO A 15 15.33 -15.89 -7.56
CA PRO A 15 14.69 -15.26 -6.43
C PRO A 15 13.67 -14.29 -7.03
N GLU A 16 12.40 -14.39 -6.62
CA GLU A 16 11.42 -13.36 -6.94
C GLU A 16 12.08 -12.04 -6.53
N VAL A 17 12.55 -11.28 -7.52
CA VAL A 17 12.96 -9.91 -7.28
C VAL A 17 11.67 -9.28 -6.83
N GLU A 18 11.57 -9.01 -5.54
CA GLU A 18 10.38 -8.41 -4.96
C GLU A 18 10.19 -7.06 -5.66
N MET A 19 9.27 -7.06 -6.63
CA MET A 19 9.00 -5.91 -7.49
C MET A 19 8.44 -4.82 -6.60
N ALA A 20 9.22 -3.76 -6.38
CA ALA A 20 8.84 -2.72 -5.43
C ALA A 20 7.56 -1.97 -5.85
N PHE A 21 7.33 -1.89 -7.17
CA PHE A 21 6.17 -1.27 -7.77
C PHE A 21 5.78 -2.00 -9.05
N SER A 22 4.49 -2.12 -9.31
CA SER A 22 3.98 -2.44 -10.64
C SER A 22 4.32 -1.32 -11.65
N TYR A 23 4.14 -1.62 -12.94
CA TYR A 23 4.29 -0.61 -13.99
C TYR A 23 3.41 0.62 -13.73
N ARG A 24 2.13 0.41 -13.38
CA ARG A 24 1.19 1.50 -13.11
C ARG A 24 1.57 2.31 -11.88
N GLU A 25 1.97 1.66 -10.79
CA GLU A 25 2.43 2.37 -9.59
C GLU A 25 3.70 3.17 -9.88
N THR A 26 4.61 2.65 -10.70
CA THR A 26 5.79 3.42 -11.13
C THR A 26 5.39 4.69 -11.91
N GLN A 27 4.36 4.63 -12.76
CA GLN A 27 3.83 5.82 -13.43
C GLN A 27 3.30 6.85 -12.42
N ILE A 28 2.57 6.39 -11.39
CA ILE A 28 2.02 7.25 -10.34
C ILE A 28 3.14 7.89 -9.52
N VAL A 29 4.12 7.11 -9.04
CA VAL A 29 5.29 7.61 -8.31
C VAL A 29 6.03 8.66 -9.13
N LYS A 30 6.27 8.40 -10.43
CA LYS A 30 6.90 9.38 -11.32
C LYS A 30 6.08 10.65 -11.51
N GLY A 31 4.76 10.53 -11.60
CA GLY A 31 3.86 11.68 -11.65
C GLY A 31 3.88 12.50 -10.37
N MET A 32 3.87 11.85 -9.20
CA MET A 32 3.98 12.52 -7.89
C MET A 32 5.33 13.22 -7.74
N LEU A 33 6.43 12.58 -8.15
CA LEU A 33 7.77 13.21 -8.19
C LEU A 33 7.80 14.42 -9.13
N ALA A 34 7.21 14.31 -10.32
CA ALA A 34 7.14 15.40 -11.30
C ALA A 34 6.29 16.57 -10.82
N ARG A 35 5.22 16.30 -10.06
CA ARG A 35 4.39 17.32 -9.38
C ARG A 35 5.15 18.05 -8.26
N GLY A 36 6.24 17.47 -7.76
CA GLY A 36 7.07 18.02 -6.69
C GLY A 36 6.74 17.49 -5.30
N ASP A 37 5.98 16.39 -5.20
CA ASP A 37 5.69 15.73 -3.93
C ASP A 37 6.99 15.23 -3.26
N LYS A 38 7.04 15.31 -1.93
CA LYS A 38 8.23 14.87 -1.19
C LYS A 38 8.33 13.35 -1.19
N GLN A 39 9.52 12.81 -1.40
CA GLN A 39 9.72 11.35 -1.48
C GLN A 39 9.22 10.58 -0.25
N HIS A 40 9.34 11.15 0.96
CA HIS A 40 8.81 10.52 2.17
C HIS A 40 7.27 10.49 2.20
N ASP A 41 6.61 11.53 1.70
CA ASP A 41 5.14 11.54 1.60
C ASP A 41 4.69 10.48 0.59
N ILE A 42 5.36 10.38 -0.57
CA ILE A 42 5.08 9.34 -1.56
C ILE A 42 5.30 7.95 -0.95
N ALA A 43 6.38 7.74 -0.20
CA ALA A 43 6.66 6.47 0.47
C ALA A 43 5.56 6.11 1.48
N SER A 44 5.09 7.08 2.27
CA SER A 44 3.97 6.89 3.19
C SER A 44 2.67 6.53 2.47
N PHE A 45 2.37 7.15 1.32
CA PHE A 45 1.18 6.84 0.54
C PHE A 45 1.14 5.37 0.07
N PHE A 46 2.28 4.85 -0.39
CA PHE A 46 2.37 3.46 -0.86
C PHE A 46 2.69 2.45 0.26
N GLY A 47 2.96 2.90 1.48
CA GLY A 47 3.35 2.01 2.58
C GLY A 47 4.70 1.30 2.36
N VAL A 48 5.65 1.94 1.66
CA VAL A 48 6.95 1.35 1.30
C VAL A 48 8.13 2.07 1.95
N ASN A 49 9.32 1.45 1.89
CA ASN A 49 10.55 2.11 2.30
C ASN A 49 10.92 3.27 1.36
N GLY A 50 11.37 4.40 1.91
CA GLY A 50 11.76 5.59 1.12
C GLY A 50 12.84 5.33 0.06
N GLY A 51 13.72 4.34 0.27
CA GLY A 51 14.70 3.91 -0.73
C GLY A 51 14.07 3.44 -2.04
N ARG A 52 12.86 2.85 -1.99
CA ARG A 52 12.11 2.44 -3.19
C ARG A 52 11.69 3.66 -4.03
N ILE A 53 11.32 4.76 -3.39
CA ILE A 53 11.01 6.02 -4.08
C ILE A 53 12.29 6.63 -4.68
N ALA A 54 13.41 6.56 -3.96
CA ALA A 54 14.70 7.03 -4.47
C ALA A 54 15.17 6.22 -5.70
N GLU A 55 14.95 4.91 -5.73
CA GLU A 55 15.19 4.06 -6.90
C GLU A 55 14.39 4.52 -8.12
N VAL A 56 13.09 4.78 -7.96
CA VAL A 56 12.25 5.33 -9.04
C VAL A 56 12.74 6.71 -9.47
N SER A 57 13.08 7.59 -8.52
CA SER A 57 13.57 8.95 -8.80
C SER A 57 14.90 8.98 -9.55
N THR A 58 15.75 7.96 -9.36
CA THR A 58 17.07 7.86 -10.02
C THR A 58 17.06 6.99 -11.27
N GLY A 59 15.90 6.41 -11.63
CA GLY A 59 15.77 5.49 -12.75
C GLY A 59 16.38 4.11 -12.49
N LYS A 60 16.69 3.77 -11.23
CA LYS A 60 17.21 2.46 -10.80
C LYS A 60 16.07 1.55 -10.31
N CYS A 61 14.96 1.53 -11.02
CA CYS A 61 13.79 0.70 -10.72
C CYS A 61 13.47 -0.23 -11.89
N ASP A 62 12.48 -1.11 -11.71
CA ASP A 62 12.12 -2.13 -12.71
C ASP A 62 11.53 -1.54 -13.99
N TYR A 63 10.90 -0.36 -13.89
CA TYR A 63 10.25 0.31 -15.02
C TYR A 63 10.81 1.73 -15.26
N PRO A 64 12.11 1.84 -15.63
CA PRO A 64 12.78 3.13 -15.80
C PRO A 64 12.19 3.94 -16.95
N SER A 65 11.62 3.28 -17.96
CA SER A 65 10.97 3.91 -19.12
C SER A 65 9.47 4.15 -18.96
N ALA A 66 8.85 3.79 -17.83
CA ALA A 66 7.44 4.11 -17.58
C ALA A 66 7.23 5.63 -17.61
N PRO A 67 6.24 6.15 -18.35
CA PRO A 67 5.95 7.59 -18.36
C PRO A 67 5.32 8.01 -17.04
N ALA A 68 5.47 9.28 -16.67
CA ALA A 68 4.74 9.84 -15.54
C ALA A 68 3.22 9.80 -15.80
N ALA A 69 2.43 9.46 -14.79
CA ALA A 69 0.99 9.60 -14.85
C ALA A 69 0.60 11.10 -14.89
N ALA A 70 -0.49 11.42 -15.60
CA ALA A 70 -1.06 12.76 -15.65
C ALA A 70 -1.63 13.17 -14.29
N GLU A 71 -1.68 14.48 -14.01
CA GLU A 71 -2.08 15.03 -12.71
C GLU A 71 -3.47 14.58 -12.24
N ASP A 72 -4.41 14.43 -13.17
CA ASP A 72 -5.78 13.98 -12.92
C ASP A 72 -5.89 12.50 -12.49
N ARG A 73 -4.78 11.75 -12.61
CA ARG A 73 -4.66 10.35 -12.19
C ARG A 73 -3.83 10.17 -10.93
N LEU A 74 -3.31 11.26 -10.35
CA LEU A 74 -2.53 11.21 -9.13
C LEU A 74 -3.44 11.28 -7.90
N PRO A 75 -3.03 10.70 -6.77
CA PRO A 75 -3.66 11.00 -5.50
C PRO A 75 -3.55 12.51 -5.18
N PRO A 76 -4.42 13.07 -4.32
CA PRO A 76 -4.28 14.44 -3.83
C PRO A 76 -2.89 14.66 -3.20
N PRO A 77 -2.28 15.84 -3.36
CA PRO A 77 -0.96 16.10 -2.77
C PRO A 77 -1.01 15.96 -1.23
N GLY A 78 0.06 15.41 -0.67
CA GLY A 78 0.20 15.17 0.76
C GLY A 78 0.33 16.45 1.61
N PRO A 79 0.59 16.30 2.92
CA PRO A 79 1.09 15.10 3.59
C PRO A 79 0.06 13.98 3.73
N TYR A 80 0.51 12.74 3.61
CA TYR A 80 -0.33 11.55 3.81
C TYR A 80 -0.22 11.07 5.26
N VAL A 81 -1.25 10.37 5.74
CA VAL A 81 -1.28 9.82 7.10
C VAL A 81 -0.15 8.80 7.28
N GLY A 82 0.62 8.96 8.37
CA GLY A 82 1.69 8.01 8.71
C GLY A 82 1.17 6.81 9.51
N ALA A 83 1.97 5.75 9.59
CA ALA A 83 1.61 4.50 10.28
C ALA A 83 1.20 4.71 11.75
N LYS A 84 1.85 5.64 12.48
CA LYS A 84 1.46 5.99 13.86
C LYS A 84 0.03 6.53 13.93
N THR A 85 -0.34 7.43 13.03
CA THR A 85 -1.69 8.00 12.98
C THR A 85 -2.72 6.94 12.61
N VAL A 86 -2.39 6.02 11.70
CA VAL A 86 -3.25 4.86 11.40
C VAL A 86 -3.50 4.02 12.65
N PHE A 87 -2.45 3.69 13.41
CA PHE A 87 -2.56 2.94 14.67
C PHE A 87 -3.43 3.67 15.71
N GLU A 88 -3.24 4.98 15.88
CA GLU A 88 -4.08 5.79 16.79
C GLU A 88 -5.55 5.82 16.34
N ILE A 89 -5.81 5.90 15.03
CA ILE A 89 -7.18 5.84 14.50
C ILE A 89 -7.80 4.46 14.77
N GLU A 90 -7.04 3.38 14.59
CA GLU A 90 -7.52 2.04 14.93
C GLU A 90 -7.93 1.93 16.39
N GLU A 91 -7.07 2.37 17.33
CA GLU A 91 -7.37 2.36 18.76
C GLU A 91 -8.67 3.12 19.08
N ILE A 92 -8.81 4.34 18.55
CA ILE A 92 -10.00 5.17 18.75
C ILE A 92 -11.26 4.50 18.18
N LEU A 93 -11.17 3.87 17.00
CA LEU A 93 -12.29 3.17 16.39
C LEU A 93 -12.69 1.92 17.18
N PHE A 94 -11.73 1.19 17.75
CA PHE A 94 -12.00 0.07 18.65
C PHE A 94 -12.72 0.55 19.91
N GLU A 95 -12.23 1.61 20.56
CA GLU A 95 -12.88 2.18 21.74
C GLU A 95 -14.31 2.65 21.43
N ALA A 96 -14.51 3.33 20.31
CA ALA A 96 -15.83 3.77 19.87
C ALA A 96 -16.79 2.59 19.66
N LYS A 97 -16.30 1.50 19.05
CA LYS A 97 -17.09 0.27 18.85
C LYS A 97 -17.54 -0.33 20.18
N GLU A 98 -16.63 -0.47 21.14
CA GLU A 98 -16.93 -1.05 22.46
C GLU A 98 -17.90 -0.19 23.26
N LEU A 99 -17.75 1.14 23.23
CA LEU A 99 -18.67 2.06 23.89
C LEU A 99 -20.08 1.97 23.32
N ILE A 100 -20.23 1.92 21.99
CA ILE A 100 -21.53 1.81 21.31
C ILE A 100 -22.17 0.45 21.61
N ALA A 101 -21.41 -0.64 21.54
CA ALA A 101 -21.92 -1.99 21.83
C ALA A 101 -22.32 -2.14 23.31
N GLY A 102 -21.52 -1.58 24.23
CA GLY A 102 -21.76 -1.62 25.67
C GLY A 102 -22.92 -0.75 26.15
N ALA A 103 -23.30 0.29 25.39
CA ALA A 103 -24.44 1.15 25.72
C ALA A 103 -25.79 0.41 25.68
N GLY A 104 -25.86 -0.77 25.04
CA GLY A 104 -27.05 -1.63 25.04
C GLY A 104 -28.25 -1.08 24.27
N VAL A 105 -28.10 0.05 23.57
CA VAL A 105 -29.15 0.65 22.73
C VAL A 105 -29.26 -0.15 21.43
N LYS A 106 -30.34 -0.93 21.30
CA LYS A 106 -30.64 -1.65 20.05
C LYS A 106 -31.51 -0.78 19.16
N SER A 107 -30.86 -0.07 18.24
CA SER A 107 -31.49 0.73 17.21
C SER A 107 -30.86 0.41 15.85
N SER A 108 -31.59 0.65 14.76
CA SER A 108 -31.05 0.55 13.41
C SER A 108 -29.81 1.43 13.21
N GLU A 109 -29.79 2.60 13.83
CA GLU A 109 -28.71 3.56 13.79
C GLU A 109 -27.46 3.02 14.50
N THR A 110 -27.64 2.34 15.63
CA THR A 110 -26.54 1.65 16.33
C THR A 110 -25.91 0.57 15.45
N GLU A 111 -26.73 -0.24 14.78
CA GLU A 111 -26.25 -1.32 13.91
C GLU A 111 -25.45 -0.77 12.72
N VAL A 112 -25.98 0.27 12.06
CA VAL A 112 -25.30 0.95 10.95
C VAL A 112 -23.97 1.59 11.38
N ALA A 113 -23.94 2.20 12.57
CA ALA A 113 -22.72 2.79 13.11
C ALA A 113 -21.63 1.73 13.36
N LEU A 114 -22.00 0.60 13.97
CA LEU A 114 -21.09 -0.52 14.23
C LEU A 114 -20.55 -1.13 12.94
N ASP A 115 -21.39 -1.35 11.93
CA ASP A 115 -20.98 -1.86 10.61
C ASP A 115 -20.02 -0.90 9.88
N SER A 116 -20.29 0.41 9.97
CA SER A 116 -19.41 1.44 9.40
C SER A 116 -18.03 1.46 10.07
N ILE A 117 -17.98 1.32 11.40
CA ILE A 117 -16.72 1.24 12.16
C ILE A 117 -15.97 -0.04 11.82
N GLU A 118 -16.65 -1.20 11.73
CA GLU A 118 -16.02 -2.45 11.32
C GLU A 118 -15.44 -2.37 9.91
N THR A 119 -16.15 -1.71 9.01
CA THR A 119 -15.67 -1.46 7.65
C THR A 119 -14.42 -0.59 7.66
N ALA A 120 -14.38 0.46 8.49
CA ALA A 120 -13.20 1.31 8.64
C ALA A 120 -12.00 0.51 9.19
N LEU A 121 -12.20 -0.27 10.25
CA LEU A 121 -11.15 -1.12 10.85
C LEU A 121 -10.60 -2.16 9.86
N LYS A 122 -11.45 -2.74 9.01
CA LYS A 122 -11.02 -3.67 7.94
C LYS A 122 -10.16 -3.00 6.86
N LYS A 123 -10.28 -1.69 6.67
CA LYS A 123 -9.52 -0.93 5.66
C LYS A 123 -8.17 -0.41 6.17
N LEU A 124 -7.98 -0.37 7.50
CA LEU A 124 -6.73 0.09 8.12
C LEU A 124 -5.72 -1.05 8.31
N ARG A 125 -6.18 -2.31 8.21
CA ARG A 125 -5.38 -3.55 8.27
C ARG A 125 -5.13 -4.14 6.88
#